data_AF-A0A9D7QRJ4-F1
#
_entry.id   AF-A0A9D7QRJ4-F1
#
_cell.length_a   1.000
_cell.length_b   1.000
_cell.length_c   1.000
_cell.angle_alpha   90.00
_cell.angle_beta   90.00
_cell.angle_gamma   90.00
#
_symmetry.space_group_name_H-M   'P 1'
#
loop_
_entity.id
_entity.type
_entity.pdbx_description
1 polymer ?
#
loop_
_entity_poly.entity_id
_entity_poly.type
_entity_poly.pdbx_seq_one_letter_code
_entity_poly.pdbx_strand_id
1 'polypeptide(L)'
;MKNNYKKQTVALTRWLFLALILIGFNVINTKGQVTTYNYTGTIVTYTVPGGVTSISIDARGAEGGIQPESNAFGPGKGARMMSVFSVTPGQVLNILVGGQPANAGSDEGAGGGGGSFVTTSTNTPLLIAGGGGGEGADAAGVNANITTNGTAANTGGAGGTNGNGGFIQAVSASNGSAGGGLLTDGLETCLGGRGRSFLNGGLGGISCGGTGSPGGFGGGGGGSSEGGGGGGGYSGGGGADGVTDGGGGGGSYNAGLQQLATAGFQSGNGQIIITELTTSCVAPIAQPTGLVLSPAASFQINGSFTGDPSADSYLIVRYAAGATPSQLPIDGVQYATGTNLGNGIVVTSTTATSFQATGLTISTSYDFYVYSMNGICGGGPLYYTPAPLFGNASTPAGSAATALGGLWSSPATWAAGAVPPTTETVIIPAGSIVTVDQLVTAANINLSGILQWNGTTNAMTITGNLTISATGRFLPYTAVATPIGQTVNIGGNFTNNGYANCALGTGTQCLINFNGAGSVLSGSGVFEGDGTRGIIRQLFFQNLGSNSISTTQNITTYSLAVTAGSLNTNGNLRVDNGANVYGLPVHTQVSSVAVTAMGSNYSVAPVVFGSRYSME
;
A
#
# COMPACT_ATOMS: atom_id res chain seq x y z
N MET A 1 19.44 54.58 -48.85
CA MET A 1 18.89 53.21 -48.99
C MET A 1 19.87 52.13 -48.50
N LYS A 2 20.35 52.19 -47.24
CA LYS A 2 21.31 51.20 -46.69
C LYS A 2 21.10 50.80 -45.21
N ASN A 3 19.98 51.21 -44.59
CA ASN A 3 19.75 50.99 -43.15
C ASN A 3 18.66 49.97 -42.76
N ASN A 4 18.01 49.30 -43.71
CA ASN A 4 16.95 48.34 -43.40
C ASN A 4 17.34 46.86 -43.52
N TYR A 5 18.54 46.53 -44.01
CA TYR A 5 18.95 45.13 -44.22
C TYR A 5 19.56 44.43 -42.99
N LYS A 6 20.08 45.16 -41.98
CA LYS A 6 20.66 44.54 -40.77
C LYS A 6 19.63 44.14 -39.69
N LYS A 7 18.41 44.69 -39.75
CA LYS A 7 17.33 44.34 -38.79
C LYS A 7 16.55 43.09 -39.19
N GLN A 8 16.61 42.65 -40.45
CA GLN A 8 15.89 41.45 -40.90
C GLN A 8 16.70 40.16 -40.77
N THR A 9 18.03 40.22 -40.75
CA THR A 9 18.86 39.00 -40.58
C THR A 9 18.82 38.48 -39.14
N VAL A 10 18.69 39.34 -38.12
CA VAL A 10 18.60 38.93 -36.71
C VAL A 10 17.20 38.36 -36.35
N ALA A 11 16.17 38.71 -37.12
CA ALA A 11 14.83 38.15 -36.95
C ALA A 11 14.72 36.75 -37.59
N LEU A 12 15.35 36.48 -38.73
CA LEU A 12 15.30 35.16 -39.37
C LEU A 12 16.12 34.08 -38.63
N THR A 13 17.19 34.44 -37.92
CA THR A 13 17.97 33.47 -37.11
C THR A 13 17.26 33.09 -35.80
N ARG A 14 16.33 33.93 -35.31
CA ARG A 14 15.53 33.66 -34.10
C ARG A 14 14.33 32.73 -34.33
N TRP A 15 13.87 32.59 -35.57
CA TRP A 15 12.79 31.66 -35.93
C TRP A 15 13.31 30.31 -36.45
N LEU A 16 14.56 30.25 -36.95
CA LEU A 16 15.19 28.98 -37.34
C LEU A 16 15.72 28.16 -36.15
N PHE A 17 16.01 28.80 -35.01
CA PHE A 17 16.39 28.12 -33.75
C PHE A 17 15.19 27.62 -32.93
N LEU A 18 13.98 28.12 -33.18
CA LEU A 18 12.75 27.59 -32.60
C LEU A 18 12.15 26.43 -33.43
N ALA A 19 12.45 26.37 -34.73
CA ALA A 19 11.95 25.31 -35.62
C ALA A 19 12.83 24.05 -35.66
N LEU A 20 14.11 24.11 -35.23
CA LEU A 20 14.97 22.92 -35.16
C LEU A 20 14.79 22.08 -33.87
N ILE A 21 14.00 22.54 -32.91
CA ILE A 21 13.63 21.77 -31.71
C ILE A 21 12.34 20.94 -31.96
N LEU A 22 11.71 21.08 -33.13
CA LEU A 22 10.43 20.43 -33.46
C LEU A 22 10.51 19.33 -34.54
N ILE A 23 11.70 18.78 -34.83
CA ILE A 23 11.88 17.65 -35.79
C ILE A 23 12.58 16.45 -35.12
N GLY A 24 12.30 16.25 -33.83
CA GLY A 24 12.69 15.04 -33.08
C GLY A 24 11.69 14.62 -32.00
N PHE A 25 10.59 15.37 -31.84
CA PHE A 25 9.46 14.96 -31.03
C PHE A 25 8.44 14.33 -31.96
N ASN A 26 8.42 12.99 -32.00
CA ASN A 26 7.17 12.32 -32.35
C ASN A 26 6.11 12.90 -31.41
N VAL A 27 5.09 13.56 -31.97
CA VAL A 27 3.97 14.10 -31.21
C VAL A 27 3.21 12.92 -30.63
N ILE A 28 3.65 12.45 -29.46
CA ILE A 28 2.79 11.75 -28.54
C ILE A 28 1.83 12.84 -28.05
N ASN A 29 0.54 12.71 -28.41
CA ASN A 29 -0.52 13.48 -27.77
C ASN A 29 -0.52 13.09 -26.28
N THR A 30 0.28 13.79 -25.46
CA THR A 30 0.41 13.57 -24.02
C THR A 30 -0.55 14.50 -23.29
N LYS A 31 -1.57 13.93 -22.66
CA LYS A 31 -2.22 14.59 -21.51
C LYS A 31 -1.39 14.23 -20.28
N GLY A 32 -0.32 14.97 -20.03
CA GLY A 32 0.51 14.74 -18.85
C GLY A 32 -0.14 15.35 -17.60
N GLN A 33 -0.41 14.53 -16.58
CA GLN A 33 -0.68 15.06 -15.26
C GLN A 33 0.60 15.71 -14.72
N VAL A 34 0.47 16.93 -14.19
CA VAL A 34 1.60 17.71 -13.67
C VAL A 34 1.45 17.83 -12.16
N THR A 35 2.49 17.41 -11.44
CA THR A 35 2.61 17.59 -9.99
C THR A 35 3.74 18.57 -9.71
N THR A 36 3.47 19.64 -8.97
CA THR A 36 4.47 20.65 -8.61
C THR A 36 4.72 20.64 -7.11
N TYR A 37 5.98 20.45 -6.75
CA TYR A 37 6.50 20.62 -5.39
C TYR A 37 7.23 21.96 -5.34
N ASN A 38 6.65 22.90 -4.59
CA ASN A 38 7.40 24.08 -4.13
C ASN A 38 8.25 23.68 -2.91
N TYR A 39 8.88 24.66 -2.25
CA TYR A 39 9.61 24.44 -1.00
C TYR A 39 8.89 23.47 -0.03
N THR A 40 9.57 22.38 0.35
CA THR A 40 8.94 21.31 1.14
C THR A 40 9.23 21.38 2.64
N GLY A 41 10.38 21.93 3.05
CA GLY A 41 10.81 21.96 4.47
C GLY A 41 11.11 20.60 5.12
N THR A 42 10.67 19.51 4.50
CA THR A 42 10.99 18.12 4.85
C THR A 42 11.18 17.30 3.56
N ILE A 43 11.65 16.07 3.70
CA ILE A 43 11.57 15.09 2.60
C ILE A 43 10.12 14.60 2.51
N VAL A 44 9.55 14.61 1.32
CA VAL A 44 8.21 14.08 1.00
C VAL A 44 8.33 13.00 -0.07
N THR A 45 7.25 12.30 -0.38
CA THR A 45 7.25 11.23 -1.38
C THR A 45 6.37 11.54 -2.58
N TYR A 46 6.74 10.94 -3.71
CA TYR A 46 5.92 10.86 -4.92
C TYR A 46 5.77 9.38 -5.29
N THR A 47 4.54 8.91 -5.46
CA THR A 47 4.24 7.57 -5.94
C THR A 47 3.80 7.64 -7.39
N VAL A 48 4.50 6.94 -8.27
CA VAL A 48 4.18 6.86 -9.70
C VAL A 48 2.78 6.23 -9.86
N PRO A 49 1.82 6.92 -10.50
CA PRO A 49 0.47 6.38 -10.65
C PRO A 49 0.42 5.09 -11.49
N GLY A 50 -0.71 4.38 -11.38
CA GLY A 50 -1.01 3.24 -12.23
C GLY A 50 -0.89 3.59 -13.71
N GLY A 51 -0.22 2.75 -14.51
CA GLY A 51 -0.08 2.95 -15.95
C GLY A 51 0.99 3.96 -16.39
N VAL A 52 1.67 4.64 -15.47
CA VAL A 52 2.77 5.55 -15.80
C VAL A 52 4.09 4.78 -15.84
N THR A 53 4.74 4.77 -17.01
CA THR A 53 6.05 4.13 -17.22
C THR A 53 7.16 5.13 -17.55
N SER A 54 6.82 6.41 -17.71
CA SER A 54 7.77 7.47 -17.95
C SER A 54 7.31 8.79 -17.33
N ILE A 55 8.26 9.56 -16.79
CA ILE A 55 8.04 10.90 -16.23
C ILE A 55 9.13 11.85 -16.71
N SER A 56 8.78 13.12 -16.90
CA SER A 56 9.74 14.22 -16.99
C SER A 56 9.84 14.93 -15.64
N ILE A 57 11.06 15.25 -15.22
CA ILE A 57 11.34 15.95 -13.97
C ILE A 57 12.10 17.24 -14.29
N ASP A 58 11.65 18.37 -13.74
CA ASP A 58 12.31 19.68 -13.74
C ASP A 58 12.63 20.06 -12.30
N ALA A 59 13.89 19.90 -11.89
CA ALA A 59 14.37 20.22 -10.55
C ALA A 59 15.17 21.53 -10.56
N ARG A 60 14.92 22.39 -9.58
CA ARG A 60 15.54 23.70 -9.42
C ARG A 60 16.03 23.87 -7.99
N GLY A 61 17.31 24.15 -7.80
CA GLY A 61 17.87 24.48 -6.48
C GLY A 61 17.48 25.88 -6.04
N ALA A 62 17.54 26.17 -4.74
CA ALA A 62 17.25 27.51 -4.23
C ALA A 62 18.42 28.47 -4.44
N GLU A 63 18.14 29.77 -4.48
CA GLU A 63 19.19 30.80 -4.36
C GLU A 63 19.71 30.92 -2.91
N GLY A 64 20.92 31.47 -2.77
CA GLY A 64 21.50 31.85 -1.49
C GLY A 64 20.82 33.06 -0.86
N GLY A 65 21.20 33.35 0.38
CA GLY A 65 20.71 34.53 1.09
C GLY A 65 21.38 35.81 0.60
N ILE A 66 20.72 36.93 0.86
CA ILE A 66 21.13 38.27 0.45
C ILE A 66 21.62 39.07 1.66
N GLN A 67 22.62 39.91 1.46
CA GLN A 67 23.02 40.97 2.37
C GLN A 67 22.36 42.30 1.92
N PRO A 68 21.56 42.98 2.76
CA PRO A 68 20.71 44.10 2.34
C PRO A 68 21.42 45.45 2.10
N GLU A 69 22.68 45.60 2.48
CA GLU A 69 23.35 46.92 2.47
C GLU A 69 24.09 47.26 1.18
N SER A 70 24.57 46.27 0.43
CA SER A 70 25.25 46.51 -0.83
C SER A 70 24.36 46.15 -2.03
N ASN A 71 23.81 47.15 -2.73
CA ASN A 71 23.14 46.92 -4.04
C ASN A 71 24.14 46.52 -5.15
N ALA A 72 25.39 46.19 -4.78
CA ALA A 72 26.51 45.93 -5.69
C ALA A 72 26.71 44.43 -5.96
N PHE A 73 26.34 43.58 -5.00
CA PHE A 73 26.51 42.13 -5.06
C PHE A 73 25.16 41.42 -4.93
N GLY A 74 25.16 40.10 -5.10
CA GLY A 74 23.93 39.33 -5.00
C GLY A 74 24.19 37.86 -4.69
N PRO A 75 23.13 37.10 -4.38
CA PRO A 75 23.26 35.72 -3.98
C PRO A 75 23.63 34.85 -5.20
N GLY A 76 24.27 33.73 -4.91
CA GLY A 76 24.36 32.65 -5.88
C GLY A 76 22.96 32.12 -6.19
N LYS A 77 22.64 31.96 -7.47
CA LYS A 77 21.37 31.35 -7.91
C LYS A 77 21.47 29.84 -7.99
N GLY A 78 20.35 29.16 -7.77
CA GLY A 78 20.25 27.71 -7.89
C GLY A 78 20.29 27.23 -9.35
N ALA A 79 20.73 26.00 -9.57
CA ALA A 79 20.76 25.39 -10.89
C ALA A 79 19.38 24.87 -11.27
N ARG A 80 19.16 24.63 -12.57
CA ARG A 80 18.02 23.86 -13.09
C ARG A 80 18.52 22.63 -13.82
N MET A 81 17.96 21.48 -13.47
CA MET A 81 18.20 20.20 -14.12
C MET A 81 16.86 19.64 -14.61
N MET A 82 16.84 19.15 -15.85
CA MET A 82 15.67 18.49 -16.43
C MET A 82 16.05 17.20 -17.14
N SER A 83 15.17 16.20 -17.06
CA SER A 83 15.34 14.93 -17.76
C SER A 83 14.05 14.13 -17.84
N VAL A 84 14.03 13.14 -18.71
CA VAL A 84 13.02 12.07 -18.76
C VAL A 84 13.57 10.80 -18.11
N PHE A 85 12.75 10.15 -17.31
CA PHE A 85 13.08 8.92 -16.59
C PHE A 85 12.06 7.83 -16.90
N SER A 86 12.55 6.61 -17.08
CA SER A 86 11.70 5.41 -17.05
C SER A 86 11.38 5.08 -15.60
N VAL A 87 10.11 4.78 -15.33
CA VAL A 87 9.62 4.44 -13.99
C VAL A 87 8.70 3.23 -14.06
N THR A 88 8.44 2.60 -12.91
CA THR A 88 7.42 1.55 -12.80
C THR A 88 6.19 2.06 -12.05
N PRO A 89 4.96 1.66 -12.45
CA PRO A 89 3.76 1.96 -11.68
C PRO A 89 3.91 1.53 -10.22
N GLY A 90 3.54 2.41 -9.28
CA GLY A 90 3.69 2.20 -7.84
C GLY A 90 5.10 2.47 -7.29
N GLN A 91 6.09 2.81 -8.13
CA GLN A 91 7.42 3.21 -7.66
C GLN A 91 7.33 4.45 -6.78
N VAL A 92 8.02 4.43 -5.64
CA VAL A 92 8.09 5.55 -4.70
C VAL A 92 9.42 6.29 -4.85
N LEU A 93 9.34 7.61 -5.02
CA LEU A 93 10.48 8.53 -5.09
C LEU A 93 10.48 9.45 -3.87
N ASN A 94 11.67 9.77 -3.36
CA ASN A 94 11.87 10.79 -2.32
C ASN A 94 12.10 12.14 -3.00
N ILE A 95 11.41 13.17 -2.51
CA ILE A 95 11.42 14.54 -3.01
C ILE A 95 11.86 15.47 -1.88
N LEU A 96 12.90 16.26 -2.11
CA LEU A 96 13.31 17.36 -1.25
C LEU A 96 13.40 18.62 -2.13
N VAL A 97 12.68 19.69 -1.78
CA VAL A 97 12.80 20.96 -2.49
C VAL A 97 13.55 21.97 -1.63
N GLY A 98 14.66 22.47 -2.17
CA GLY A 98 15.54 23.41 -1.49
C GLY A 98 14.85 24.71 -1.12
N GLY A 99 15.18 25.25 0.05
CA GLY A 99 14.73 26.55 0.53
C GLY A 99 15.80 27.62 0.35
N GLN A 100 15.36 28.82 0.05
CA GLN A 100 16.17 30.02 0.19
C GLN A 100 16.27 30.35 1.69
N PRO A 101 17.47 30.64 2.22
CA PRO A 101 17.61 31.12 3.58
C PRO A 101 17.06 32.54 3.76
N ALA A 102 16.85 32.95 5.01
CA ALA A 102 16.57 34.36 5.29
C ALA A 102 17.77 35.24 4.91
N ASN A 103 17.50 36.52 4.67
CA ASN A 103 18.54 37.52 4.47
C ASN A 103 19.41 37.63 5.73
N ALA A 104 20.70 37.94 5.54
CA ALA A 104 21.56 38.36 6.63
C ALA A 104 21.22 39.80 7.05
N GLY A 105 21.80 40.27 8.15
CA GLY A 105 21.78 41.69 8.46
C GLY A 105 22.89 42.45 7.74
N SER A 106 23.18 43.64 8.27
CA SER A 106 24.16 44.61 7.81
C SER A 106 25.60 44.07 7.90
N ASP A 107 26.42 44.25 6.85
CA ASP A 107 27.82 43.76 6.85
C ASP A 107 28.02 42.26 7.14
N GLU A 108 26.96 41.44 7.02
CA GLU A 108 27.00 40.03 7.44
C GLU A 108 26.89 39.02 6.29
N GLY A 109 27.55 37.87 6.49
CA GLY A 109 27.52 36.76 5.53
C GLY A 109 26.18 36.03 5.56
N ALA A 110 25.60 35.84 4.39
CA ALA A 110 24.34 35.13 4.22
C ALA A 110 24.52 33.62 4.06
N GLY A 111 23.52 32.85 4.47
CA GLY A 111 23.49 31.40 4.30
C GLY A 111 23.42 30.97 2.82
N GLY A 112 23.90 29.76 2.55
CA GLY A 112 23.77 29.14 1.22
C GLY A 112 22.36 28.63 0.96
N GLY A 113 21.95 28.61 -0.32
CA GLY A 113 20.70 28.03 -0.79
C GLY A 113 20.74 26.51 -0.75
N GLY A 114 19.60 25.88 -0.47
CA GLY A 114 19.51 24.42 -0.49
C GLY A 114 19.36 23.82 -1.89
N GLY A 115 19.90 22.60 -2.07
CA GLY A 115 19.67 21.79 -3.26
C GLY A 115 18.27 21.18 -3.28
N SER A 116 17.79 20.84 -4.48
CA SER A 116 16.54 20.10 -4.68
C SER A 116 16.85 18.70 -5.21
N PHE A 117 16.29 17.67 -4.57
CA PHE A 117 16.64 16.27 -4.77
C PHE A 117 15.43 15.44 -5.18
N VAL A 118 15.62 14.61 -6.20
CA VAL A 118 14.77 13.46 -6.50
C VAL A 118 15.62 12.20 -6.47
N THR A 119 15.29 11.29 -5.56
CA THR A 119 15.96 9.98 -5.43
C THR A 119 14.94 8.86 -5.42
N THR A 120 15.42 7.62 -5.60
CA THR A 120 14.61 6.43 -5.25
C THR A 120 14.33 6.40 -3.74
N SER A 121 13.42 5.53 -3.30
CA SER A 121 13.16 5.25 -1.88
C SER A 121 14.40 4.74 -1.11
N THR A 122 15.39 4.19 -1.83
CA THR A 122 16.69 3.76 -1.29
C THR A 122 17.79 4.81 -1.40
N ASN A 123 17.40 6.08 -1.63
CA ASN A 123 18.29 7.24 -1.72
C ASN A 123 19.28 7.22 -2.90
N THR A 124 19.03 6.43 -3.95
CA THR A 124 19.81 6.50 -5.19
C THR A 124 19.40 7.75 -5.99
N PRO A 125 20.32 8.66 -6.35
CA PRO A 125 19.96 9.92 -6.98
C PRO A 125 19.46 9.71 -8.41
N LEU A 126 18.36 10.39 -8.78
CA LEU A 126 17.86 10.46 -10.15
C LEU A 126 18.20 11.83 -10.77
N LEU A 127 17.77 12.89 -10.08
CA LEU A 127 17.96 14.27 -10.51
C LEU A 127 18.15 15.17 -9.29
N ILE A 128 19.24 15.93 -9.27
CA ILE A 128 19.54 16.87 -8.19
C ILE A 128 19.98 18.19 -8.80
N ALA A 129 19.36 19.29 -8.38
CA ALA A 129 19.77 20.63 -8.76
C ALA A 129 20.39 21.33 -7.56
N GLY A 130 21.64 21.77 -7.70
CA GLY A 130 22.38 22.45 -6.64
C GLY A 130 21.78 23.82 -6.30
N GLY A 131 21.88 24.20 -5.02
CA GLY A 131 21.56 25.53 -4.51
C GLY A 131 22.76 26.47 -4.63
N GLY A 132 22.49 27.77 -4.75
CA GLY A 132 23.55 28.78 -4.88
C GLY A 132 24.22 29.11 -3.54
N GLY A 133 25.44 29.64 -3.60
CA GLY A 133 26.15 30.12 -2.42
C GLY A 133 25.53 31.41 -1.85
N GLY A 134 25.68 31.62 -0.55
CA GLY A 134 25.28 32.84 0.12
C GLY A 134 26.19 34.00 -0.24
N GLU A 135 25.62 35.21 -0.27
CA GLU A 135 26.38 36.45 -0.40
C GLU A 135 27.28 36.67 0.82
N GLY A 136 28.50 37.17 0.58
CA GLY A 136 29.38 37.70 1.63
C GLY A 136 29.28 39.22 1.68
N ALA A 137 29.91 39.85 2.68
CA ALA A 137 29.77 41.30 2.88
C ALA A 137 30.23 42.17 1.67
N ASP A 138 31.22 41.72 0.88
CA ASP A 138 31.74 42.46 -0.28
C ASP A 138 31.86 41.59 -1.56
N ALA A 139 31.26 40.40 -1.59
CA ALA A 139 31.28 39.56 -2.78
C ALA A 139 30.02 38.72 -2.98
N ALA A 140 29.64 38.59 -4.25
CA ALA A 140 28.49 37.80 -4.66
C ALA A 140 28.68 36.31 -4.34
N GLY A 141 27.60 35.64 -3.93
CA GLY A 141 27.58 34.19 -3.81
C GLY A 141 27.78 33.52 -5.18
N VAL A 142 28.43 32.37 -5.21
CA VAL A 142 28.68 31.64 -6.46
C VAL A 142 27.44 30.85 -6.84
N ASN A 143 27.03 30.94 -8.11
CA ASN A 143 25.91 30.16 -8.65
C ASN A 143 26.17 28.65 -8.51
N ALA A 144 25.09 27.89 -8.34
CA ALA A 144 25.16 26.43 -8.38
C ALA A 144 25.66 25.92 -9.74
N ASN A 145 26.38 24.80 -9.71
CA ASN A 145 26.96 24.16 -10.87
C ASN A 145 26.00 23.12 -11.48
N ILE A 146 26.05 22.93 -12.79
CA ILE A 146 25.34 21.85 -13.50
C ILE A 146 26.13 20.53 -13.49
N THR A 147 27.42 20.56 -13.16
CA THR A 147 28.22 19.35 -12.97
C THR A 147 28.11 18.83 -11.54
N THR A 148 28.62 17.63 -11.31
CA THR A 148 28.56 16.93 -10.02
C THR A 148 29.40 17.57 -8.92
N ASN A 149 30.37 18.41 -9.24
CA ASN A 149 31.20 19.03 -8.22
C ASN A 149 30.55 20.33 -7.73
N GLY A 150 30.59 20.54 -6.42
CA GLY A 150 30.35 21.86 -5.85
C GLY A 150 31.42 22.84 -6.32
N THR A 151 31.09 24.11 -6.33
CA THR A 151 32.06 25.18 -6.59
C THR A 151 32.77 25.57 -5.30
N ALA A 152 34.01 26.01 -5.43
CA ALA A 152 34.69 26.70 -4.34
C ALA A 152 34.01 28.05 -4.08
N ALA A 153 34.16 28.57 -2.86
CA ALA A 153 33.86 29.97 -2.57
C ALA A 153 34.79 30.92 -3.35
N ASN A 154 34.49 32.22 -3.39
CA ASN A 154 35.36 33.21 -4.05
C ASN A 154 36.78 33.18 -3.46
N THR A 155 36.86 33.11 -2.14
CA THR A 155 38.05 32.71 -1.38
C THR A 155 37.62 31.73 -0.28
N GLY A 156 38.54 30.85 0.13
CA GLY A 156 38.26 29.88 1.18
C GLY A 156 38.03 28.46 0.69
N GLY A 157 36.93 27.85 1.13
CA GLY A 157 36.68 26.42 1.01
C GLY A 157 36.48 25.89 -0.40
N ALA A 158 37.03 24.70 -0.67
CA ALA A 158 36.73 23.95 -1.89
C ALA A 158 35.30 23.38 -1.86
N GLY A 159 34.67 23.29 -3.02
CA GLY A 159 33.44 22.53 -3.18
C GLY A 159 33.66 21.03 -2.99
N GLY A 160 32.60 20.34 -2.59
CA GLY A 160 32.58 18.89 -2.46
C GLY A 160 32.63 18.21 -3.82
N THR A 161 33.01 16.93 -3.81
CA THR A 161 33.05 16.08 -4.99
C THR A 161 32.41 14.72 -4.71
N ASN A 162 31.96 14.02 -5.74
CA ASN A 162 31.42 12.66 -5.66
C ASN A 162 30.32 12.47 -4.59
N GLY A 163 29.42 13.43 -4.46
CA GLY A 163 28.32 13.34 -3.50
C GLY A 163 28.64 13.92 -2.11
N ASN A 164 29.89 14.33 -1.86
CA ASN A 164 30.31 14.82 -0.54
C ASN A 164 29.96 16.30 -0.31
N GLY A 165 29.86 16.68 0.96
CA GLY A 165 29.76 18.07 1.39
C GLY A 165 31.00 18.90 1.04
N GLY A 166 30.84 20.22 1.08
CA GLY A 166 31.93 21.17 0.83
C GLY A 166 32.89 21.31 2.01
N PHE A 167 34.02 21.97 1.75
CA PHE A 167 35.08 22.22 2.73
C PHE A 167 35.12 23.70 3.13
N ILE A 168 35.94 23.98 4.15
CA ILE A 168 36.40 25.32 4.56
C ILE A 168 37.93 25.27 4.66
N GLN A 169 38.62 26.39 4.40
CA GLN A 169 40.09 26.42 4.32
C GLN A 169 40.76 26.50 5.71
N ALA A 170 40.19 27.28 6.63
CA ALA A 170 40.59 27.41 8.02
C ALA A 170 39.33 27.59 8.90
N VAL A 171 39.37 27.20 10.18
CA VAL A 171 38.24 27.40 11.09
C VAL A 171 38.43 28.74 11.81
N SER A 172 37.70 29.76 11.39
CA SER A 172 37.66 31.09 12.01
C SER A 172 36.19 31.48 12.23
N ALA A 173 35.85 32.19 13.30
CA ALA A 173 34.45 32.56 13.59
C ALA A 173 33.80 33.43 12.48
N SER A 174 34.61 34.03 11.61
CA SER A 174 34.21 34.85 10.47
C SER A 174 33.98 34.06 9.18
N ASN A 175 34.16 32.73 9.19
CA ASN A 175 34.07 31.90 7.99
C ASN A 175 32.65 31.35 7.78
N GLY A 176 32.16 31.43 6.55
CA GLY A 176 30.94 30.75 6.16
C GLY A 176 31.10 29.24 6.28
N SER A 177 30.06 28.54 6.74
CA SER A 177 30.09 27.07 6.77
C SER A 177 29.79 26.49 5.39
N ALA A 178 30.27 25.28 5.13
CA ALA A 178 30.08 24.64 3.83
C ALA A 178 28.71 23.96 3.70
N GLY A 179 28.28 23.79 2.45
CA GLY A 179 27.05 23.09 2.10
C GLY A 179 27.18 21.57 2.25
N GLY A 180 26.05 20.90 2.51
CA GLY A 180 25.92 19.46 2.50
C GLY A 180 25.79 18.89 1.10
N GLY A 181 26.30 17.68 0.90
CA GLY A 181 26.12 16.91 -0.33
C GLY A 181 24.94 15.92 -0.23
N LEU A 182 24.88 15.00 -1.19
CA LEU A 182 24.00 13.85 -1.10
C LEU A 182 24.41 12.94 0.08
N LEU A 183 25.71 12.65 0.22
CA LEU A 183 26.24 11.58 1.06
C LEU A 183 26.74 12.06 2.43
N THR A 184 27.34 13.24 2.49
CA THR A 184 28.01 13.74 3.70
C THR A 184 27.69 15.20 3.96
N ASP A 185 27.59 15.54 5.25
CA ASP A 185 27.39 16.91 5.69
C ASP A 185 28.59 17.79 5.26
N GLY A 186 28.35 19.10 5.11
CA GLY A 186 29.43 20.05 4.91
C GLY A 186 30.36 20.15 6.11
N LEU A 187 31.53 20.74 5.92
CA LEU A 187 32.38 21.13 7.03
C LEU A 187 31.78 22.37 7.73
N GLU A 188 31.78 22.35 9.07
CA GLU A 188 31.23 23.45 9.87
C GLU A 188 32.33 24.37 10.41
N THR A 189 32.04 25.67 10.43
CA THR A 189 32.86 26.66 11.12
C THR A 189 32.53 26.72 12.62
N CYS A 190 31.26 26.50 12.97
CA CYS A 190 30.74 26.49 14.33
C CYS A 190 29.83 25.28 14.53
N LEU A 191 29.58 24.88 15.78
CA LEU A 191 28.73 23.73 16.08
C LEU A 191 27.32 23.92 15.48
N GLY A 192 26.97 23.10 14.49
CA GLY A 192 25.69 23.15 13.80
C GLY A 192 25.67 24.04 12.54
N GLY A 193 26.78 24.71 12.20
CA GLY A 193 26.86 25.61 11.03
C GLY A 193 26.89 24.90 9.67
N ARG A 194 27.27 23.62 9.64
CA ARG A 194 27.27 22.82 8.39
C ARG A 194 25.88 22.66 7.79
N GLY A 195 25.82 22.72 6.48
CA GLY A 195 24.68 22.16 5.75
C GLY A 195 24.64 20.64 5.95
N ARG A 196 23.49 20.10 6.37
CA ARG A 196 23.29 18.66 6.48
C ARG A 196 23.10 18.04 5.11
N SER A 197 23.63 16.84 4.92
CA SER A 197 23.41 16.05 3.72
C SER A 197 21.95 15.65 3.56
N PHE A 198 21.58 15.29 2.33
CA PHE A 198 20.28 14.68 2.05
C PHE A 198 20.01 13.46 2.94
N LEU A 199 21.01 12.57 3.12
CA LEU A 199 20.87 11.38 3.98
C LEU A 199 20.63 11.71 5.46
N ASN A 200 21.09 12.88 5.91
CA ASN A 200 20.86 13.40 7.26
C ASN A 200 19.69 14.40 7.32
N GLY A 201 18.74 14.30 6.38
CA GLY A 201 17.50 15.07 6.36
C GLY A 201 17.61 16.46 5.74
N GLY A 202 18.78 16.87 5.25
CA GLY A 202 18.96 18.07 4.43
C GLY A 202 18.74 19.39 5.16
N LEU A 203 18.77 19.44 6.50
CA LEU A 203 18.64 20.70 7.24
C LEU A 203 19.76 21.69 6.84
N GLY A 204 19.40 22.96 6.74
CA GLY A 204 20.38 24.04 6.61
C GLY A 204 21.17 24.24 7.90
N GLY A 205 22.39 24.76 7.78
CA GLY A 205 23.24 25.09 8.92
C GLY A 205 22.74 26.31 9.69
N ILE A 206 23.06 26.39 10.99
CA ILE A 206 22.78 27.60 11.78
C ILE A 206 23.75 28.73 11.42
N SER A 207 23.37 29.98 11.74
CA SER A 207 24.29 31.12 11.69
C SER A 207 25.43 30.96 12.69
N CYS A 208 26.67 31.17 12.24
CA CYS A 208 27.85 31.18 13.09
C CYS A 208 28.09 32.59 13.66
N GLY A 209 28.33 32.69 14.98
CA GLY A 209 28.58 33.97 15.67
C GLY A 209 27.34 34.80 15.99
N GLY A 210 26.15 34.38 15.52
CA GLY A 210 24.86 35.03 15.83
C GLY A 210 24.53 36.25 14.98
N THR A 211 25.36 36.56 13.98
CA THR A 211 25.23 37.77 13.14
C THR A 211 24.91 37.46 11.66
N GLY A 212 25.35 36.30 11.13
CA GLY A 212 24.96 35.85 9.78
C GLY A 212 23.56 35.24 9.69
N SER A 213 23.15 34.73 8.51
CA SER A 213 21.89 34.00 8.36
C SER A 213 22.06 32.46 8.29
N PRO A 214 21.08 31.67 8.78
CA PRO A 214 21.10 30.21 8.61
C PRO A 214 21.10 29.80 7.14
N GLY A 215 21.62 28.63 6.82
CA GLY A 215 21.53 28.04 5.49
C GLY A 215 20.11 27.55 5.16
N GLY A 216 19.82 27.46 3.87
CA GLY A 216 18.57 26.95 3.36
C GLY A 216 18.42 25.43 3.54
N PHE A 217 17.20 24.97 3.81
CA PHE A 217 16.87 23.55 3.77
C PHE A 217 17.16 22.96 2.39
N GLY A 218 17.67 21.74 2.31
CA GLY A 218 18.40 21.20 1.16
C GLY A 218 19.93 21.26 1.32
N GLY A 219 20.42 21.46 2.53
CA GLY A 219 21.84 21.38 2.89
C GLY A 219 22.64 22.65 2.65
N GLY A 220 22.04 23.84 2.68
CA GLY A 220 22.79 25.09 2.68
C GLY A 220 23.61 25.26 3.96
N GLY A 221 24.86 25.69 3.87
CA GLY A 221 25.69 26.07 4.99
C GLY A 221 25.27 27.42 5.59
N GLY A 222 25.45 27.58 6.89
CA GLY A 222 25.19 28.85 7.57
C GLY A 222 26.23 29.92 7.20
N GLY A 223 25.76 31.16 7.11
CA GLY A 223 26.62 32.33 7.03
C GLY A 223 27.27 32.65 8.38
N SER A 224 28.13 33.67 8.37
CA SER A 224 28.91 34.13 9.52
C SER A 224 28.90 35.66 9.58
N SER A 225 29.77 36.26 10.39
CA SER A 225 29.87 37.72 10.47
C SER A 225 30.24 38.39 9.15
N GLU A 226 30.89 37.71 8.21
CA GLU A 226 31.33 38.32 6.94
C GLU A 226 31.31 37.32 5.77
N GLY A 227 31.60 36.04 6.03
CA GLY A 227 31.66 35.01 5.01
C GLY A 227 30.33 34.34 4.71
N GLY A 228 30.01 34.21 3.42
CA GLY A 228 28.83 33.53 2.89
C GLY A 228 28.89 32.00 3.01
N GLY A 229 27.74 31.38 3.30
CA GLY A 229 27.59 29.94 3.42
C GLY A 229 27.56 29.21 2.07
N GLY A 230 28.09 28.00 2.02
CA GLY A 230 28.09 27.16 0.81
C GLY A 230 26.70 26.61 0.48
N GLY A 231 26.32 26.56 -0.79
CA GLY A 231 25.05 25.99 -1.25
C GLY A 231 25.01 24.47 -1.14
N GLY A 232 23.83 23.89 -0.86
CA GLY A 232 23.62 22.45 -0.82
C GLY A 232 23.44 21.85 -2.22
N GLY A 233 23.62 20.54 -2.40
CA GLY A 233 23.44 19.90 -3.71
C GLY A 233 23.85 18.44 -3.76
N TYR A 234 24.07 17.91 -4.96
CA TYR A 234 24.67 16.58 -5.12
C TYR A 234 26.02 16.54 -4.40
N SER A 235 26.84 17.55 -4.62
CA SER A 235 27.96 17.89 -3.75
C SER A 235 27.76 19.29 -3.18
N GLY A 236 28.18 19.51 -1.94
CA GLY A 236 28.05 20.80 -1.28
C GLY A 236 29.03 21.85 -1.82
N GLY A 237 28.65 23.12 -1.78
CA GLY A 237 29.54 24.23 -2.08
C GLY A 237 30.48 24.56 -0.91
N GLY A 238 31.63 25.15 -1.23
CA GLY A 238 32.60 25.57 -0.22
C GLY A 238 32.11 26.75 0.63
N GLY A 239 32.50 26.80 1.89
CA GLY A 239 32.25 27.97 2.76
C GLY A 239 33.30 29.06 2.53
N ALA A 240 32.91 30.33 2.58
CA ALA A 240 33.81 31.44 2.37
C ALA A 240 34.78 31.68 3.54
N ASP A 241 35.97 32.20 3.24
CA ASP A 241 36.92 32.68 4.25
C ASP A 241 36.55 34.11 4.71
N GLY A 242 36.85 34.41 5.98
CA GLY A 242 36.29 35.53 6.74
C GLY A 242 36.85 36.91 6.43
N VAL A 243 36.97 37.24 5.15
CA VAL A 243 37.29 38.58 4.65
C VAL A 243 36.29 39.00 3.58
N THR A 244 34.99 38.96 3.91
CA THR A 244 33.87 39.51 3.10
C THR A 244 33.42 38.72 1.86
N ASP A 245 33.87 37.47 1.69
CA ASP A 245 33.66 36.70 0.47
C ASP A 245 32.36 35.87 0.41
N GLY A 246 31.83 35.70 -0.80
CA GLY A 246 30.63 34.89 -1.08
C GLY A 246 30.91 33.38 -1.14
N GLY A 247 29.97 32.59 -0.65
CA GLY A 247 30.08 31.13 -0.58
C GLY A 247 29.99 30.44 -1.94
N GLY A 248 30.48 29.21 -2.03
CA GLY A 248 30.40 28.37 -3.22
C GLY A 248 28.99 27.81 -3.44
N GLY A 249 28.52 27.72 -4.69
CA GLY A 249 27.30 27.00 -5.06
C GLY A 249 27.48 25.49 -5.11
N GLY A 250 26.41 24.74 -4.83
CA GLY A 250 26.38 23.28 -4.85
C GLY A 250 26.44 22.67 -6.25
N GLY A 251 26.85 21.41 -6.33
CA GLY A 251 26.86 20.60 -7.55
C GLY A 251 25.50 19.96 -7.86
N SER A 252 25.28 19.59 -9.11
CA SER A 252 24.05 18.97 -9.62
C SER A 252 24.29 17.56 -10.16
N TYR A 253 23.23 16.79 -10.37
CA TYR A 253 23.29 15.42 -10.89
C TYR A 253 22.10 15.12 -11.80
N ASN A 254 22.30 14.37 -12.87
CA ASN A 254 21.24 13.93 -13.77
C ASN A 254 21.58 12.55 -14.38
N ALA A 255 20.79 11.54 -14.02
CA ALA A 255 20.89 10.18 -14.58
C ALA A 255 19.88 9.91 -15.70
N GLY A 256 19.02 10.87 -16.04
CA GLY A 256 17.95 10.70 -17.02
C GLY A 256 18.38 10.94 -18.46
N LEU A 257 17.42 10.76 -19.38
CA LEU A 257 17.57 10.98 -20.81
C LEU A 257 17.10 12.39 -21.19
N GLN A 258 17.52 12.88 -22.37
CA GLN A 258 17.12 14.19 -22.91
C GLN A 258 17.43 15.34 -21.93
N GLN A 259 18.67 15.34 -21.43
CA GLN A 259 19.10 16.24 -20.38
C GLN A 259 19.12 17.69 -20.86
N LEU A 260 18.50 18.58 -20.07
CA LEU A 260 18.68 20.03 -20.17
C LEU A 260 19.14 20.54 -18.81
N ALA A 261 20.17 21.38 -18.81
CA ALA A 261 20.74 21.94 -17.58
C ALA A 261 21.06 23.42 -17.76
N THR A 262 20.87 24.22 -16.71
CA THR A 262 21.21 25.65 -16.71
C THR A 262 21.71 26.05 -15.32
N ALA A 263 22.96 26.52 -15.24
CA ALA A 263 23.53 27.06 -14.01
C ALA A 263 22.90 28.43 -13.69
N GLY A 264 22.80 28.78 -12.41
CA GLY A 264 22.33 30.10 -11.97
C GLY A 264 20.95 30.50 -12.49
N PHE A 265 20.00 29.55 -12.54
CA PHE A 265 18.68 29.72 -13.12
C PHE A 265 17.64 30.26 -12.13
N GLN A 266 17.55 29.66 -10.95
CA GLN A 266 16.43 29.88 -10.03
C GLN A 266 16.76 30.97 -9.02
N SER A 267 15.85 31.94 -8.93
CA SER A 267 15.75 32.87 -7.81
C SER A 267 14.59 32.48 -6.89
N GLY A 268 14.67 32.79 -5.61
CA GLY A 268 13.80 32.29 -4.57
C GLY A 268 14.09 30.85 -4.18
N ASN A 269 13.07 30.22 -3.57
CA ASN A 269 13.06 28.81 -3.25
C ASN A 269 13.22 27.92 -4.49
N GLY A 270 13.68 26.70 -4.26
CA GLY A 270 13.69 25.64 -5.27
C GLY A 270 12.27 25.22 -5.69
N GLN A 271 12.22 24.41 -6.74
CA GLN A 271 10.98 23.81 -7.23
C GLN A 271 11.30 22.47 -7.90
N ILE A 272 10.42 21.48 -7.74
CA ILE A 272 10.44 20.25 -8.51
C ILE A 272 9.09 20.11 -9.22
N ILE A 273 9.10 19.98 -10.55
CA ILE A 273 7.91 19.70 -11.35
C ILE A 273 8.06 18.30 -11.93
N ILE A 274 7.09 17.43 -11.67
CA ILE A 274 7.01 16.09 -12.27
C ILE A 274 5.84 16.11 -13.26
N THR A 275 6.12 15.77 -14.51
CA THR A 275 5.13 15.61 -15.57
C THR A 275 5.06 14.15 -15.97
N GLU A 276 3.90 13.52 -15.80
CA GLU A 276 3.67 12.15 -16.22
C GLU A 276 3.59 12.07 -17.74
N LEU A 277 4.34 11.14 -18.33
CA LEU A 277 4.36 10.92 -19.76
C LEU A 277 3.61 9.62 -20.04
N THR A 278 2.28 9.71 -20.18
CA THR A 278 1.45 8.58 -20.60
C THR A 278 1.15 8.67 -22.08
N THR A 279 1.24 7.53 -22.78
CA THR A 279 0.60 7.36 -24.08
C THR A 279 -0.92 7.45 -23.90
N SER A 280 -1.60 8.17 -24.80
CA SER A 280 -3.06 8.21 -24.80
C SER A 280 -3.60 6.80 -25.05
N CYS A 281 -4.66 6.43 -24.33
CA CYS A 281 -5.32 5.17 -24.57
C CYS A 281 -5.90 5.08 -25.99
N VAL A 282 -5.74 3.91 -26.58
CA VAL A 282 -6.43 3.49 -27.80
C VAL A 282 -7.31 2.32 -27.41
N ALA A 283 -8.57 2.29 -27.84
CA ALA A 283 -9.44 1.15 -27.59
C ALA A 283 -8.85 -0.11 -28.26
N PRO A 284 -8.91 -1.29 -27.61
CA PRO A 284 -8.59 -2.54 -28.29
C PRO A 284 -9.48 -2.73 -29.53
N ILE A 285 -8.99 -3.49 -30.50
CA ILE A 285 -9.66 -3.71 -31.80
C ILE A 285 -10.32 -5.09 -31.92
N ALA A 286 -10.13 -5.97 -30.93
CA ALA A 286 -10.70 -7.31 -30.91
C ALA A 286 -10.90 -7.82 -29.46
N GLN A 287 -11.72 -8.86 -29.33
CA GLN A 287 -11.90 -9.59 -28.07
C GLN A 287 -10.84 -10.70 -27.92
N PRO A 288 -10.57 -11.18 -26.68
CA PRO A 288 -9.86 -12.43 -26.49
C PRO A 288 -10.63 -13.61 -27.12
N THR A 289 -9.97 -14.77 -27.20
CA THR A 289 -10.57 -15.99 -27.76
C THR A 289 -10.38 -17.19 -26.83
N GLY A 290 -11.07 -18.31 -27.13
CA GLY A 290 -10.81 -19.58 -26.46
C GLY A 290 -11.13 -19.60 -24.96
N LEU A 291 -12.30 -19.08 -24.55
CA LEU A 291 -12.73 -19.16 -23.16
C LEU A 291 -12.96 -20.61 -22.74
N VAL A 292 -12.22 -21.04 -21.72
CA VAL A 292 -12.39 -22.33 -21.06
C VAL A 292 -12.88 -22.06 -19.65
N LEU A 293 -14.04 -22.63 -19.31
CA LEU A 293 -14.62 -22.56 -17.97
C LEU A 293 -14.55 -23.95 -17.33
N SER A 294 -13.91 -24.02 -16.17
CA SER A 294 -13.72 -25.24 -15.39
C SER A 294 -14.37 -25.07 -14.02
N PRO A 295 -15.51 -25.74 -13.77
CA PRO A 295 -16.10 -25.78 -12.44
C PRO A 295 -15.12 -26.43 -11.45
N ALA A 296 -14.70 -25.67 -10.44
CA ALA A 296 -13.67 -26.11 -9.49
C ALA A 296 -14.27 -26.51 -8.12
N ALA A 297 -15.43 -25.93 -7.77
CA ALA A 297 -16.21 -26.24 -6.59
C ALA A 297 -17.68 -25.83 -6.80
N SER A 298 -18.60 -26.33 -5.97
CA SER A 298 -20.02 -25.92 -5.90
C SER A 298 -20.27 -24.40 -5.80
N PHE A 299 -19.26 -23.59 -5.49
CA PHE A 299 -19.37 -22.13 -5.39
C PHE A 299 -18.27 -21.40 -6.18
N GLN A 300 -17.58 -22.12 -7.07
CA GLN A 300 -16.45 -21.58 -7.81
C GLN A 300 -16.33 -22.15 -9.23
N ILE A 301 -16.16 -21.25 -10.19
CA ILE A 301 -15.80 -21.58 -11.57
C ILE A 301 -14.50 -20.84 -11.91
N ASN A 302 -13.50 -21.57 -12.38
CA ASN A 302 -12.26 -21.01 -12.90
C ASN A 302 -12.40 -20.78 -14.40
N GLY A 303 -11.85 -19.66 -14.88
CA GLY A 303 -11.84 -19.33 -16.29
C GLY A 303 -10.42 -19.06 -16.79
N SER A 304 -10.14 -19.47 -18.01
CA SER A 304 -8.95 -19.06 -18.75
C SER A 304 -9.31 -18.76 -20.20
N PHE A 305 -8.52 -17.91 -20.84
CA PHE A 305 -8.71 -17.54 -22.24
C PHE A 305 -7.37 -17.21 -22.90
N THR A 306 -7.38 -17.08 -24.22
CA THR A 306 -6.25 -16.56 -25.01
C THR A 306 -6.42 -15.06 -25.18
N GLY A 307 -5.44 -14.28 -24.70
CA GLY A 307 -5.48 -12.82 -24.76
C GLY A 307 -5.44 -12.26 -26.19
N ASP A 308 -5.98 -11.07 -26.36
CA ASP A 308 -5.88 -10.28 -27.57
C ASP A 308 -4.63 -9.37 -27.53
N PRO A 309 -3.77 -9.35 -28.56
CA PRO A 309 -2.56 -8.52 -28.57
C PRO A 309 -2.80 -7.00 -28.53
N SER A 310 -4.01 -6.53 -28.85
CA SER A 310 -4.34 -5.10 -28.80
C SER A 310 -4.88 -4.65 -27.44
N ALA A 311 -5.06 -5.59 -26.51
CA ALA A 311 -5.53 -5.36 -25.15
C ALA A 311 -4.41 -5.52 -24.12
N ASP A 312 -4.26 -4.56 -23.22
CA ASP A 312 -3.35 -4.64 -22.07
C ASP A 312 -4.02 -5.29 -20.84
N SER A 313 -5.35 -5.31 -20.81
CA SER A 313 -6.16 -5.77 -19.69
C SER A 313 -7.52 -6.32 -20.13
N TYR A 314 -8.24 -6.94 -19.20
CA TYR A 314 -9.53 -7.59 -19.44
C TYR A 314 -10.50 -7.33 -18.29
N LEU A 315 -11.77 -7.09 -18.64
CA LEU A 315 -12.89 -7.03 -17.70
C LEU A 315 -13.74 -8.29 -17.85
N ILE A 316 -13.93 -9.01 -16.74
CA ILE A 316 -14.74 -10.23 -16.70
C ILE A 316 -16.00 -9.96 -15.89
N VAL A 317 -17.15 -10.24 -16.48
CA VAL A 317 -18.47 -10.02 -15.88
C VAL A 317 -19.28 -11.31 -15.97
N ARG A 318 -19.95 -11.67 -14.87
CA ARG A 318 -20.85 -12.82 -14.80
C ARG A 318 -22.30 -12.38 -14.73
N TYR A 319 -23.18 -13.19 -15.30
CA TYR A 319 -24.63 -13.01 -15.30
C TYR A 319 -25.32 -14.33 -14.92
N ALA A 320 -26.58 -14.24 -14.50
CA ALA A 320 -27.42 -15.44 -14.41
C ALA A 320 -27.56 -16.07 -15.81
N ALA A 321 -27.62 -17.39 -15.90
CA ALA A 321 -27.73 -18.07 -17.19
C ALA A 321 -28.93 -17.59 -18.02
N GLY A 322 -28.68 -17.32 -19.30
CA GLY A 322 -29.66 -16.80 -20.25
C GLY A 322 -29.98 -15.31 -20.08
N ALA A 323 -29.39 -14.62 -19.10
CA ALA A 323 -29.61 -13.20 -18.93
C ALA A 323 -28.83 -12.42 -20.00
N THR A 324 -29.51 -11.50 -20.66
CA THR A 324 -28.87 -10.57 -21.59
C THR A 324 -28.20 -9.43 -20.82
N PRO A 325 -26.97 -9.01 -21.19
CA PRO A 325 -26.35 -7.83 -20.61
C PRO A 325 -27.21 -6.58 -20.85
N SER A 326 -27.71 -5.99 -19.77
CA SER A 326 -28.53 -4.76 -19.82
C SER A 326 -27.71 -3.48 -19.99
N GLN A 327 -26.41 -3.55 -19.73
CA GLN A 327 -25.47 -2.45 -19.87
C GLN A 327 -24.11 -2.98 -20.32
N LEU A 328 -23.47 -2.27 -21.26
CA LEU A 328 -22.09 -2.52 -21.68
C LEU A 328 -21.12 -1.67 -20.85
N PRO A 329 -19.84 -2.09 -20.69
CA PRO A 329 -18.82 -1.26 -20.06
C PRO A 329 -18.69 0.10 -20.77
N ILE A 330 -18.49 1.15 -19.98
CA ILE A 330 -18.38 2.53 -20.48
C ILE A 330 -16.93 3.00 -20.37
N ASP A 331 -16.40 3.58 -21.45
CA ASP A 331 -15.06 4.17 -21.49
C ASP A 331 -14.85 5.20 -20.37
N GLY A 332 -13.68 5.17 -19.75
CA GLY A 332 -13.31 6.03 -18.61
C GLY A 332 -13.86 5.57 -17.26
N VAL A 333 -14.75 4.57 -17.20
CA VAL A 333 -15.29 4.04 -15.95
C VAL A 333 -14.50 2.81 -15.51
N GLN A 334 -13.95 2.86 -14.30
CA GLN A 334 -13.29 1.71 -13.68
C GLN A 334 -14.31 0.85 -12.93
N TYR A 335 -14.29 -0.47 -13.18
CA TYR A 335 -15.20 -1.43 -12.57
C TYR A 335 -14.47 -2.32 -11.57
N ALA A 336 -14.82 -2.20 -10.29
CA ALA A 336 -14.22 -3.00 -9.22
C ALA A 336 -14.90 -4.37 -9.07
N THR A 337 -14.15 -5.39 -8.64
CA THR A 337 -14.68 -6.73 -8.35
C THR A 337 -15.88 -6.68 -7.40
N GLY A 338 -16.92 -7.45 -7.72
CA GLY A 338 -18.15 -7.55 -6.95
C GLY A 338 -19.17 -6.43 -7.21
N THR A 339 -18.80 -5.38 -7.96
CA THR A 339 -19.75 -4.31 -8.32
C THR A 339 -20.69 -4.73 -9.46
N ASN A 340 -21.84 -4.07 -9.55
CA ASN A 340 -22.81 -4.33 -10.61
C ASN A 340 -22.41 -3.60 -11.90
N LEU A 341 -22.55 -4.30 -13.02
CA LEU A 341 -22.59 -3.72 -14.38
C LEU A 341 -23.94 -4.08 -14.98
N GLY A 342 -24.90 -3.14 -14.94
CA GLY A 342 -26.30 -3.46 -15.22
C GLY A 342 -26.81 -4.56 -14.27
N ASN A 343 -27.28 -5.66 -14.85
CA ASN A 343 -27.73 -6.88 -14.16
C ASN A 343 -26.63 -7.93 -13.94
N GLY A 344 -25.40 -7.66 -14.39
CA GLY A 344 -24.24 -8.51 -14.17
C GLY A 344 -23.43 -8.10 -12.95
N ILE A 345 -22.57 -9.01 -12.49
CA ILE A 345 -21.61 -8.77 -11.40
C ILE A 345 -20.19 -8.87 -11.98
N VAL A 346 -19.38 -7.86 -11.73
CA VAL A 346 -17.97 -7.83 -12.14
C VAL A 346 -17.22 -8.92 -11.36
N VAL A 347 -16.67 -9.90 -12.07
CA VAL A 347 -15.84 -10.95 -11.49
C VAL A 347 -14.46 -10.40 -11.17
N THR A 348 -13.84 -9.74 -12.14
CA THR A 348 -12.54 -9.09 -11.95
C THR A 348 -12.20 -8.17 -13.13
N SER A 349 -11.28 -7.24 -12.88
CA SER A 349 -10.58 -6.43 -13.88
C SER A 349 -9.09 -6.73 -13.72
N THR A 350 -8.43 -7.26 -14.75
CA THR A 350 -7.11 -7.89 -14.61
C THR A 350 -6.27 -7.84 -15.89
N THR A 351 -4.94 -7.87 -15.76
CA THR A 351 -4.00 -8.07 -16.89
C THR A 351 -3.76 -9.56 -17.19
N ALA A 352 -4.20 -10.45 -16.30
CA ALA A 352 -4.04 -11.90 -16.47
C ALA A 352 -5.09 -12.47 -17.43
N THR A 353 -4.73 -13.54 -18.13
CA THR A 353 -5.65 -14.28 -19.01
C THR A 353 -6.37 -15.44 -18.31
N SER A 354 -6.45 -15.38 -16.97
CA SER A 354 -7.18 -16.34 -16.15
C SER A 354 -7.83 -15.65 -14.96
N PHE A 355 -8.93 -16.22 -14.47
CA PHE A 355 -9.71 -15.68 -13.37
C PHE A 355 -10.37 -16.78 -12.54
N GLN A 356 -10.79 -16.43 -11.32
CA GLN A 356 -11.58 -17.28 -10.45
C GLN A 356 -12.86 -16.54 -10.07
N ALA A 357 -14.01 -17.11 -10.43
CA ALA A 357 -15.30 -16.59 -10.02
C ALA A 357 -15.76 -17.37 -8.78
N THR A 358 -15.72 -16.73 -7.61
CA THR A 358 -16.08 -17.32 -6.31
C THR A 358 -17.42 -16.76 -5.80
N GLY A 359 -17.91 -17.33 -4.70
CA GLY A 359 -19.18 -16.91 -4.09
C GLY A 359 -20.40 -17.21 -4.98
N LEU A 360 -20.28 -18.19 -5.87
CA LEU A 360 -21.36 -18.63 -6.73
C LEU A 360 -22.35 -19.51 -5.95
N THR A 361 -23.59 -19.55 -6.42
CA THR A 361 -24.62 -20.43 -5.85
C THR A 361 -24.43 -21.84 -6.38
N ILE A 362 -24.66 -22.83 -5.54
CA ILE A 362 -24.58 -24.26 -5.87
C ILE A 362 -25.59 -24.67 -6.94
N SER A 363 -25.24 -25.64 -7.79
CA SER A 363 -26.10 -26.14 -8.88
C SER A 363 -26.70 -25.05 -9.76
N THR A 364 -25.96 -23.95 -9.99
CA THR A 364 -26.45 -22.76 -10.68
C THR A 364 -25.61 -22.50 -11.92
N SER A 365 -26.30 -22.28 -13.04
CA SER A 365 -25.67 -21.92 -14.31
C SER A 365 -25.39 -20.41 -14.38
N TYR A 366 -24.21 -20.05 -14.88
CA TYR A 366 -23.77 -18.68 -15.06
C TYR A 366 -23.23 -18.45 -16.47
N ASP A 367 -23.49 -17.25 -16.97
CA ASP A 367 -22.96 -16.74 -18.23
C ASP A 367 -21.79 -15.79 -17.94
N PHE A 368 -20.67 -15.98 -18.63
CA PHE A 368 -19.45 -15.18 -18.48
C PHE A 368 -19.15 -14.43 -19.77
N TYR A 369 -18.81 -13.15 -19.61
CA TYR A 369 -18.36 -12.28 -20.69
C TYR A 369 -16.99 -11.71 -20.35
N VAL A 370 -16.07 -11.79 -21.31
CA VAL A 370 -14.74 -11.17 -21.22
C VAL A 370 -14.64 -10.06 -22.27
N TYR A 371 -14.33 -8.85 -21.79
CA TYR A 371 -14.13 -7.66 -22.61
C TYR A 371 -12.64 -7.31 -22.62
N SER A 372 -12.06 -7.14 -23.81
CA SER A 372 -10.77 -6.48 -23.98
C SER A 372 -10.85 -5.02 -23.52
N MET A 373 -9.84 -4.57 -22.78
CA MET A 373 -9.69 -3.16 -22.44
C MET A 373 -8.22 -2.73 -22.47
N ASN A 374 -8.01 -1.43 -22.72
CA ASN A 374 -6.74 -0.77 -22.47
C ASN A 374 -6.89 0.19 -21.31
N GLY A 375 -6.31 -0.17 -20.17
CA GLY A 375 -6.37 0.58 -18.92
C GLY A 375 -5.02 1.06 -18.42
N ILE A 376 -3.92 0.66 -19.05
CA ILE A 376 -2.55 0.99 -18.65
C ILE A 376 -2.03 2.14 -19.53
N CYS A 377 -2.82 3.21 -19.59
CA CYS A 377 -2.56 4.37 -20.46
C CYS A 377 -3.37 5.60 -20.00
N GLY A 378 -3.03 6.78 -20.53
CA GLY A 378 -3.68 8.03 -20.18
C GLY A 378 -5.08 8.16 -20.80
N GLY A 379 -6.09 8.50 -19.99
CA GLY A 379 -7.47 8.70 -20.43
C GLY A 379 -8.31 7.42 -20.58
N GLY A 380 -7.79 6.26 -20.13
CA GLY A 380 -8.52 5.00 -20.06
C GLY A 380 -9.28 4.79 -18.75
N PRO A 381 -9.94 3.64 -18.57
CA PRO A 381 -9.88 2.48 -19.45
C PRO A 381 -10.75 2.66 -20.70
N LEU A 382 -10.30 2.14 -21.84
CA LEU A 382 -11.11 2.07 -23.07
C LEU A 382 -11.48 0.61 -23.36
N TYR A 383 -12.76 0.35 -23.61
CA TYR A 383 -13.30 -0.99 -23.77
C TYR A 383 -13.64 -1.30 -25.22
N TYR A 384 -13.30 -2.52 -25.67
CA TYR A 384 -13.90 -3.07 -26.89
C TYR A 384 -15.18 -3.80 -26.49
N THR A 385 -16.34 -3.25 -26.88
CA THR A 385 -17.67 -3.77 -26.53
C THR A 385 -18.37 -4.64 -27.59
N PRO A 386 -17.99 -4.63 -28.89
CA PRO A 386 -18.57 -5.55 -29.86
C PRO A 386 -18.28 -7.01 -29.53
N ALA A 387 -19.32 -7.86 -29.64
CA ALA A 387 -19.26 -9.32 -29.58
C ALA A 387 -18.31 -9.89 -28.50
N PRO A 388 -18.48 -9.54 -27.20
CA PRO A 388 -17.61 -10.00 -26.12
C PRO A 388 -17.45 -11.52 -26.10
N LEU A 389 -16.27 -11.98 -25.70
CA LEU A 389 -16.00 -13.40 -25.59
C LEU A 389 -16.95 -14.00 -24.55
N PHE A 390 -17.77 -14.95 -24.98
CA PHE A 390 -18.84 -15.54 -24.21
C PHE A 390 -18.59 -17.02 -23.92
N GLY A 391 -18.99 -17.46 -22.72
CA GLY A 391 -19.08 -18.85 -22.35
C GLY A 391 -19.97 -19.03 -21.14
N ASN A 392 -20.51 -20.22 -20.94
CA ASN A 392 -21.32 -20.54 -19.78
C ASN A 392 -20.81 -21.80 -19.09
N ALA A 393 -21.05 -21.87 -17.79
CA ALA A 393 -20.75 -23.05 -16.98
C ALA A 393 -21.70 -23.10 -15.78
N SER A 394 -21.89 -24.31 -15.25
CA SER A 394 -22.68 -24.53 -14.05
C SER A 394 -21.78 -24.91 -12.89
N THR A 395 -22.07 -24.39 -11.71
CA THR A 395 -21.46 -24.92 -10.49
C THR A 395 -21.94 -26.35 -10.25
N PRO A 396 -21.08 -27.24 -9.70
CA PRO A 396 -21.48 -28.57 -9.28
C PRO A 396 -22.62 -28.53 -8.24
N ALA A 397 -23.38 -29.62 -8.13
CA ALA A 397 -24.52 -29.74 -7.23
C ALA A 397 -24.16 -29.99 -5.75
N GLY A 398 -22.87 -29.99 -5.40
CA GLY A 398 -22.37 -30.42 -4.09
C GLY A 398 -22.48 -31.94 -3.88
N SER A 399 -22.03 -32.41 -2.71
CA SER A 399 -22.10 -33.82 -2.32
C SER A 399 -23.19 -34.03 -1.27
N ALA A 400 -24.36 -34.47 -1.72
CA ALA A 400 -25.49 -34.76 -0.85
C ALA A 400 -25.45 -36.19 -0.29
N ALA A 401 -25.72 -36.34 1.00
CA ALA A 401 -25.93 -37.64 1.62
C ALA A 401 -27.27 -38.24 1.17
N THR A 402 -27.34 -39.57 1.09
CA THR A 402 -28.59 -40.30 0.84
C THR A 402 -29.55 -40.14 2.03
N ALA A 403 -30.84 -40.45 1.83
CA ALA A 403 -31.85 -40.32 2.88
C ALA A 403 -31.53 -41.13 4.16
N LEU A 404 -30.78 -42.24 4.04
CA LEU A 404 -30.33 -43.03 5.18
C LEU A 404 -29.06 -42.47 5.83
N GLY A 405 -28.16 -41.89 5.03
CA GLY A 405 -26.81 -41.53 5.45
C GLY A 405 -25.94 -42.78 5.64
N GLY A 406 -24.95 -42.70 6.53
CA GLY A 406 -23.95 -43.75 6.73
C GLY A 406 -22.58 -43.22 7.20
N LEU A 407 -21.54 -44.03 7.03
CA LEU A 407 -20.15 -43.62 7.32
C LEU A 407 -19.67 -42.61 6.27
N TRP A 408 -18.98 -41.55 6.68
CA TRP A 408 -18.46 -40.55 5.75
C TRP A 408 -17.55 -41.17 4.69
N SER A 409 -16.71 -42.13 5.09
CA SER A 409 -15.80 -42.86 4.20
C SER A 409 -16.48 -43.76 3.16
N SER A 410 -17.79 -44.07 3.32
CA SER A 410 -18.50 -44.98 2.44
C SER A 410 -19.11 -44.24 1.24
N PRO A 411 -18.78 -44.63 -0.01
CA PRO A 411 -19.42 -44.07 -1.20
C PRO A 411 -20.96 -44.21 -1.21
N ALA A 412 -21.50 -45.24 -0.56
CA ALA A 412 -22.95 -45.49 -0.47
C ALA A 412 -23.69 -44.46 0.40
N THR A 413 -22.98 -43.74 1.27
CA THR A 413 -23.54 -42.64 2.07
C THR A 413 -23.96 -41.45 1.19
N TRP A 414 -23.40 -41.34 -0.01
CA TRP A 414 -23.49 -40.16 -0.85
C TRP A 414 -24.29 -40.46 -2.12
N ALA A 415 -25.22 -39.57 -2.50
CA ALA A 415 -26.14 -39.77 -3.62
C ALA A 415 -25.41 -39.94 -4.97
N ALA A 416 -24.21 -39.36 -5.09
CA ALA A 416 -23.35 -39.51 -6.27
C ALA A 416 -22.57 -40.84 -6.31
N GLY A 417 -22.67 -41.69 -5.28
CA GLY A 417 -21.91 -42.94 -5.18
C GLY A 417 -20.41 -42.75 -4.98
N ALA A 418 -19.99 -41.60 -4.44
CA ALA A 418 -18.59 -41.24 -4.18
C ALA A 418 -18.47 -40.37 -2.93
N VAL A 419 -17.36 -40.51 -2.20
CA VAL A 419 -17.05 -39.69 -1.01
C VAL A 419 -16.84 -38.22 -1.42
N PRO A 420 -17.33 -37.24 -0.64
CA PRO A 420 -17.23 -35.83 -0.97
C PRO A 420 -15.79 -35.39 -1.22
N PRO A 421 -15.51 -34.71 -2.35
CA PRO A 421 -14.26 -34.00 -2.56
C PRO A 421 -14.07 -32.88 -1.52
N THR A 422 -12.82 -32.55 -1.21
CA THR A 422 -12.50 -31.51 -0.22
C THR A 422 -12.92 -30.10 -0.62
N THR A 423 -13.13 -29.86 -1.91
CA THR A 423 -13.55 -28.57 -2.48
C THR A 423 -15.06 -28.40 -2.56
N GLU A 424 -15.84 -29.44 -2.24
CA GLU A 424 -17.29 -29.40 -2.41
C GLU A 424 -18.05 -29.06 -1.13
N THR A 425 -19.23 -28.49 -1.35
CA THR A 425 -20.23 -28.31 -0.30
C THR A 425 -20.88 -29.65 -0.01
N VAL A 426 -20.78 -30.09 1.24
CA VAL A 426 -21.45 -31.29 1.74
C VAL A 426 -22.85 -30.92 2.20
N ILE A 427 -23.84 -31.67 1.74
CA ILE A 427 -25.25 -31.48 2.10
C ILE A 427 -25.71 -32.71 2.87
N ILE A 428 -26.15 -32.52 4.11
CA ILE A 428 -26.74 -33.58 4.93
C ILE A 428 -28.22 -33.23 5.10
N PRO A 429 -29.12 -33.80 4.27
CA PRO A 429 -30.53 -33.43 4.27
C PRO A 429 -31.24 -33.93 5.54
N ALA A 430 -32.42 -33.37 5.81
CA ALA A 430 -33.24 -33.80 6.95
C ALA A 430 -33.57 -35.30 6.85
N GLY A 431 -33.50 -36.00 7.98
CA GLY A 431 -33.70 -37.46 8.06
C GLY A 431 -32.42 -38.29 7.86
N SER A 432 -31.38 -37.73 7.25
CA SER A 432 -30.10 -38.43 7.07
C SER A 432 -29.21 -38.35 8.31
N ILE A 433 -28.43 -39.41 8.57
CA ILE A 433 -27.41 -39.45 9.62
C ILE A 433 -26.05 -39.76 9.00
N VAL A 434 -25.12 -38.81 9.04
CA VAL A 434 -23.74 -39.03 8.59
C VAL A 434 -22.81 -39.15 9.78
N THR A 435 -22.01 -40.21 9.80
CA THR A 435 -21.04 -40.50 10.86
C THR A 435 -19.63 -40.28 10.34
N VAL A 436 -18.90 -39.33 10.93
CA VAL A 436 -17.48 -39.09 10.67
C VAL A 436 -16.67 -40.20 11.29
N ASP A 437 -16.00 -40.97 10.44
CA ASP A 437 -15.22 -42.15 10.82
C ASP A 437 -13.73 -42.06 10.49
N GLN A 438 -13.30 -40.94 9.90
CA GLN A 438 -11.93 -40.62 9.52
C GLN A 438 -11.71 -39.10 9.62
N LEU A 439 -10.46 -38.64 9.45
CA LEU A 439 -10.17 -37.23 9.24
C LEU A 439 -10.90 -36.76 7.97
N VAL A 440 -11.64 -35.65 8.05
CA VAL A 440 -12.44 -35.14 6.93
C VAL A 440 -12.15 -33.68 6.64
N THR A 441 -12.16 -33.34 5.35
CA THR A 441 -12.10 -31.97 4.87
C THR A 441 -13.23 -31.73 3.87
N ALA A 442 -13.95 -30.63 4.01
CA ALA A 442 -15.01 -30.18 3.10
C ALA A 442 -14.93 -28.67 2.90
N ALA A 443 -15.50 -28.16 1.81
CA ALA A 443 -15.50 -26.71 1.61
C ALA A 443 -16.57 -26.03 2.45
N ASN A 444 -17.80 -26.52 2.39
CA ASN A 444 -18.88 -26.06 3.25
C ASN A 444 -19.66 -27.27 3.76
N ILE A 445 -20.38 -27.13 4.87
CA ILE A 445 -21.34 -28.12 5.35
C ILE A 445 -22.70 -27.44 5.53
N ASN A 446 -23.71 -27.93 4.82
CA ASN A 446 -25.11 -27.57 4.99
C ASN A 446 -25.85 -28.73 5.67
N LEU A 447 -26.19 -28.55 6.94
CA LEU A 447 -26.67 -29.60 7.83
C LEU A 447 -28.14 -29.40 8.19
N SER A 448 -29.01 -30.24 7.63
CA SER A 448 -30.43 -30.36 8.02
C SER A 448 -30.76 -31.69 8.69
N GLY A 449 -29.91 -32.72 8.52
CA GLY A 449 -29.98 -34.01 9.24
C GLY A 449 -29.05 -34.04 10.46
N ILE A 450 -28.45 -35.20 10.74
CA ILE A 450 -27.52 -35.39 11.86
C ILE A 450 -26.10 -35.59 11.33
N LEU A 451 -25.16 -34.83 11.88
CA LEU A 451 -23.73 -35.04 11.69
C LEU A 451 -23.12 -35.42 13.04
N GLN A 452 -22.60 -36.65 13.12
CA GLN A 452 -22.06 -37.26 14.33
C GLN A 452 -20.70 -37.91 14.08
N TRP A 453 -20.04 -38.40 15.13
CA TRP A 453 -18.74 -39.08 15.04
C TRP A 453 -18.83 -40.53 15.47
N ASN A 454 -17.93 -41.36 14.97
CA ASN A 454 -17.76 -42.73 15.44
C ASN A 454 -17.08 -42.77 16.82
N GLY A 455 -16.58 -43.93 17.23
CA GLY A 455 -15.88 -44.09 18.51
C GLY A 455 -14.45 -43.56 18.55
N THR A 456 -13.93 -43.00 17.46
CA THR A 456 -12.53 -42.56 17.32
C THR A 456 -12.46 -41.05 17.14
N THR A 457 -11.42 -40.42 17.70
CA THR A 457 -11.17 -38.99 17.49
C THR A 457 -10.74 -38.73 16.05
N ASN A 458 -11.52 -37.90 15.36
CA ASN A 458 -11.34 -37.53 13.97
C ASN A 458 -11.58 -36.02 13.83
N ALA A 459 -10.54 -35.26 13.51
CA ALA A 459 -10.73 -33.83 13.27
C ALA A 459 -11.50 -33.58 11.96
N MET A 460 -12.22 -32.47 11.92
CA MET A 460 -12.92 -32.00 10.73
C MET A 460 -12.38 -30.62 10.35
N THR A 461 -12.11 -30.42 9.07
CA THR A 461 -11.74 -29.11 8.52
C THR A 461 -12.77 -28.67 7.50
N ILE A 462 -13.36 -27.50 7.72
CA ILE A 462 -14.32 -26.85 6.84
C ILE A 462 -13.63 -25.58 6.34
N THR A 463 -13.25 -25.51 5.07
CA THR A 463 -12.48 -24.36 4.56
C THR A 463 -13.33 -23.10 4.40
N GLY A 464 -14.65 -23.25 4.32
CA GLY A 464 -15.67 -22.20 4.28
C GLY A 464 -16.63 -22.33 5.46
N ASN A 465 -17.94 -22.37 5.17
CA ASN A 465 -19.00 -22.21 6.17
C ASN A 465 -19.55 -23.54 6.72
N LEU A 466 -19.84 -23.57 8.01
CA LEU A 466 -20.73 -24.55 8.64
C LEU A 466 -22.10 -23.92 8.87
N THR A 467 -23.14 -24.45 8.24
CA THR A 467 -24.52 -23.98 8.38
C THR A 467 -25.41 -25.11 8.86
N ILE A 468 -25.99 -24.96 10.05
CA ILE A 468 -26.96 -25.88 10.61
C ILE A 468 -28.35 -25.27 10.44
N SER A 469 -29.21 -25.93 9.68
CA SER A 469 -30.62 -25.58 9.50
C SER A 469 -31.44 -25.93 10.74
N ALA A 470 -32.70 -25.48 10.81
CA ALA A 470 -33.58 -25.69 11.96
C ALA A 470 -33.76 -27.15 12.42
N THR A 471 -33.71 -28.10 11.49
CA THR A 471 -33.80 -29.54 11.79
C THR A 471 -32.45 -30.21 12.04
N GLY A 472 -31.35 -29.50 11.77
CA GLY A 472 -30.00 -30.02 11.79
C GLY A 472 -29.49 -30.27 13.21
N ARG A 473 -28.71 -31.33 13.39
CA ARG A 473 -28.07 -31.69 14.66
C ARG A 473 -26.57 -31.94 14.46
N PHE A 474 -25.75 -31.10 15.07
CA PHE A 474 -24.29 -31.22 15.02
C PHE A 474 -23.73 -31.74 16.34
N LEU A 475 -23.08 -32.91 16.31
CA LEU A 475 -22.67 -33.66 17.50
C LEU A 475 -21.16 -33.96 17.47
N PRO A 476 -20.27 -32.94 17.61
CA PRO A 476 -18.81 -33.06 17.53
C PRO A 476 -18.18 -33.74 18.75
N TYR A 477 -18.57 -34.99 19.02
CA TYR A 477 -18.00 -35.84 20.08
C TYR A 477 -18.11 -37.32 19.69
N THR A 478 -17.18 -38.15 20.18
CA THR A 478 -17.20 -39.59 19.91
C THR A 478 -18.43 -40.27 20.50
N ALA A 479 -19.04 -41.19 19.74
CA ALA A 479 -20.21 -41.96 20.16
C ALA A 479 -19.82 -43.18 21.02
N VAL A 480 -19.14 -42.96 22.14
CA VAL A 480 -18.75 -43.99 23.13
C VAL A 480 -19.26 -43.62 24.53
N ALA A 481 -19.23 -44.58 25.46
CA ALA A 481 -19.72 -44.41 26.83
C ALA A 481 -19.09 -43.20 27.56
N THR A 482 -17.86 -42.85 27.19
CA THR A 482 -17.13 -41.67 27.69
C THR A 482 -16.77 -40.77 26.50
N PRO A 483 -17.67 -39.87 26.07
CA PRO A 483 -17.47 -39.08 24.86
C PRO A 483 -16.22 -38.19 24.95
N ILE A 484 -15.52 -38.06 23.83
CA ILE A 484 -14.39 -37.15 23.64
C ILE A 484 -14.81 -36.12 22.60
N GLY A 485 -14.74 -34.83 22.95
CA GLY A 485 -15.02 -33.73 22.02
C GLY A 485 -14.05 -33.71 20.85
N GLN A 486 -14.51 -33.21 19.70
CA GLN A 486 -13.74 -33.19 18.46
C GLN A 486 -13.26 -31.79 18.10
N THR A 487 -12.13 -31.73 17.39
CA THR A 487 -11.64 -30.49 16.77
C THR A 487 -12.32 -30.26 15.44
N VAL A 488 -12.92 -29.08 15.28
CA VAL A 488 -13.58 -28.61 14.06
C VAL A 488 -12.97 -27.27 13.67
N ASN A 489 -12.17 -27.28 12.60
CA ASN A 489 -11.59 -26.08 12.03
C ASN A 489 -12.57 -25.48 11.00
N ILE A 490 -12.80 -24.18 11.05
CA ILE A 490 -13.75 -23.46 10.19
C ILE A 490 -13.06 -22.22 9.60
N GLY A 491 -12.90 -22.18 8.28
CA GLY A 491 -12.32 -21.04 7.58
C GLY A 491 -13.31 -19.89 7.35
N GLY A 492 -14.61 -20.17 7.31
CA GLY A 492 -15.68 -19.19 7.14
C GLY A 492 -16.48 -18.94 8.42
N ASN A 493 -17.81 -18.91 8.27
CA ASN A 493 -18.77 -18.66 9.33
C ASN A 493 -19.34 -19.95 9.90
N PHE A 494 -19.78 -19.90 11.15
CA PHE A 494 -20.59 -20.95 11.78
C PHE A 494 -21.97 -20.37 12.10
N THR A 495 -22.99 -20.80 11.36
CA THR A 495 -24.40 -20.43 11.60
C THR A 495 -25.17 -21.63 12.16
N ASN A 496 -25.63 -21.54 13.40
CA ASN A 496 -26.46 -22.56 14.03
C ASN A 496 -27.91 -22.09 14.16
N ASN A 497 -28.81 -22.59 13.30
CA ASN A 497 -30.26 -22.39 13.43
C ASN A 497 -30.99 -23.64 13.95
N GLY A 498 -30.28 -24.75 14.15
CA GLY A 498 -30.83 -26.02 14.65
C GLY A 498 -30.31 -26.32 16.05
N TYR A 499 -29.67 -27.48 16.18
CA TYR A 499 -29.08 -27.94 17.44
C TYR A 499 -27.59 -28.26 17.26
N ALA A 500 -26.76 -27.81 18.19
CA ALA A 500 -25.34 -28.16 18.26
C ALA A 500 -24.96 -28.56 19.68
N ASN A 501 -24.28 -29.69 19.85
CA ASN A 501 -23.77 -30.10 21.15
C ASN A 501 -22.24 -30.09 21.15
N CYS A 502 -21.71 -28.92 21.45
CA CYS A 502 -20.28 -28.67 21.66
C CYS A 502 -19.90 -28.74 23.15
N ALA A 503 -20.77 -29.33 23.97
CA ALA A 503 -20.67 -29.38 25.42
C ALA A 503 -20.22 -30.76 25.94
N LEU A 504 -20.37 -31.84 25.18
CA LEU A 504 -19.96 -33.18 25.61
C LEU A 504 -18.47 -33.47 25.33
N GLY A 505 -17.82 -34.16 26.29
CA GLY A 505 -16.38 -34.43 26.27
C GLY A 505 -15.82 -34.49 27.70
N THR A 506 -15.43 -35.66 28.20
CA THR A 506 -14.76 -35.76 29.52
C THR A 506 -13.29 -35.31 29.49
N GLY A 507 -12.77 -34.98 28.29
CA GLY A 507 -11.50 -34.31 28.07
C GLY A 507 -11.68 -32.89 27.52
N THR A 508 -10.60 -32.10 27.49
CA THR A 508 -10.59 -30.69 27.09
C THR A 508 -10.92 -30.41 25.61
N GLN A 509 -11.42 -31.37 24.81
CA GLN A 509 -11.17 -31.41 23.35
C GLN A 509 -12.32 -31.07 22.39
N CYS A 510 -13.47 -30.51 22.81
CA CYS A 510 -14.43 -29.97 21.82
C CYS A 510 -14.00 -28.55 21.42
N LEU A 511 -13.18 -28.48 20.36
CA LEU A 511 -12.61 -27.23 19.85
C LEU A 511 -13.30 -26.79 18.56
N ILE A 512 -13.94 -25.62 18.62
CA ILE A 512 -14.35 -24.86 17.45
C ILE A 512 -13.26 -23.82 17.17
N ASN A 513 -12.55 -23.97 16.05
CA ASN A 513 -11.41 -23.14 15.70
C ASN A 513 -11.65 -22.38 14.40
N PHE A 514 -11.68 -21.05 14.45
CA PHE A 514 -11.81 -20.19 13.28
C PHE A 514 -10.45 -19.76 12.74
N ASN A 515 -10.07 -20.18 11.53
CA ASN A 515 -8.72 -20.02 11.00
C ASN A 515 -8.64 -19.41 9.58
N GLY A 516 -9.72 -18.79 9.08
CA GLY A 516 -9.74 -18.16 7.75
C GLY A 516 -9.39 -16.68 7.74
N ALA A 517 -10.17 -15.86 7.00
CA ALA A 517 -9.91 -14.43 6.83
C ALA A 517 -10.71 -13.52 7.79
N GLY A 518 -11.58 -14.11 8.61
CA GLY A 518 -12.54 -13.46 9.50
C GLY A 518 -13.84 -14.28 9.57
N SER A 519 -14.49 -14.32 10.73
CA SER A 519 -15.56 -15.30 10.98
C SER A 519 -16.68 -14.76 11.86
N VAL A 520 -17.91 -15.21 11.56
CA VAL A 520 -19.10 -14.95 12.37
C VAL A 520 -19.63 -16.26 12.94
N LEU A 521 -19.75 -16.32 14.27
CA LEU A 521 -20.54 -17.33 14.98
C LEU A 521 -21.94 -16.75 15.22
N SER A 522 -22.98 -17.33 14.61
CA SER A 522 -24.33 -16.76 14.63
C SER A 522 -25.43 -17.81 14.62
N GLY A 523 -26.68 -17.36 14.66
CA GLY A 523 -27.86 -18.17 14.43
C GLY A 523 -28.86 -18.15 15.57
N SER A 524 -30.04 -18.67 15.27
CA SER A 524 -31.22 -18.71 16.15
C SER A 524 -31.41 -20.03 16.90
N GLY A 525 -30.53 -20.99 16.64
CA GLY A 525 -30.60 -22.35 17.17
C GLY A 525 -30.08 -22.47 18.60
N VAL A 526 -30.11 -23.71 19.09
CA VAL A 526 -29.70 -24.06 20.44
C VAL A 526 -28.32 -24.70 20.40
N PHE A 527 -27.41 -24.18 21.22
CA PHE A 527 -26.24 -24.91 21.67
C PHE A 527 -26.61 -25.62 22.98
N GLU A 528 -26.30 -26.90 23.09
CA GLU A 528 -26.45 -27.66 24.35
C GLU A 528 -25.69 -26.94 25.47
N GLY A 529 -26.27 -26.89 26.67
CA GLY A 529 -25.63 -26.19 27.78
C GLY A 529 -26.34 -26.35 29.12
N ASP A 530 -26.31 -25.32 29.96
CA ASP A 530 -26.76 -25.38 31.37
C ASP A 530 -28.26 -25.12 31.56
N GLY A 531 -29.04 -25.14 30.47
CA GLY A 531 -30.46 -24.81 30.43
C GLY A 531 -30.77 -23.32 30.27
N THR A 532 -29.79 -22.42 30.47
CA THR A 532 -29.95 -20.97 30.24
C THR A 532 -29.04 -20.46 29.12
N ARG A 533 -27.83 -21.03 28.99
CA ARG A 533 -26.80 -20.64 28.04
C ARG A 533 -26.32 -21.84 27.25
N GLY A 534 -25.86 -21.58 26.03
CA GLY A 534 -25.18 -22.57 25.22
C GLY A 534 -23.74 -22.77 25.68
N ILE A 535 -23.21 -23.98 25.54
CA ILE A 535 -21.81 -24.28 25.89
C ILE A 535 -21.03 -24.68 24.63
N ILE A 536 -19.90 -23.99 24.41
CA ILE A 536 -18.86 -24.41 23.46
C ILE A 536 -17.57 -24.55 24.27
N ARG A 537 -17.09 -25.79 24.48
CA ARG A 537 -15.96 -26.02 25.41
C ARG A 537 -14.73 -25.19 25.07
N GLN A 538 -14.23 -25.25 23.85
CA GLN A 538 -13.12 -24.40 23.40
C GLN A 538 -13.52 -23.64 22.14
N LEU A 539 -13.30 -22.33 22.15
CA LEU A 539 -13.65 -21.44 21.05
C LEU A 539 -12.44 -20.57 20.70
N PHE A 540 -11.78 -20.87 19.58
CA PHE A 540 -10.56 -20.17 19.17
C PHE A 540 -10.80 -19.36 17.90
N PHE A 541 -10.21 -18.17 17.85
CA PHE A 541 -10.13 -17.30 16.69
C PHE A 541 -8.65 -17.08 16.35
N GLN A 542 -8.18 -17.83 15.36
CA GLN A 542 -6.78 -17.89 14.93
C GLN A 542 -6.60 -17.28 13.54
N ASN A 543 -7.30 -16.19 13.26
CA ASN A 543 -7.25 -15.48 11.99
C ASN A 543 -6.90 -14.00 12.19
N LEU A 544 -6.41 -13.33 11.14
CA LEU A 544 -6.08 -11.90 11.16
C LEU A 544 -7.31 -10.99 10.97
N GLY A 545 -8.49 -11.59 10.78
CA GLY A 545 -9.72 -10.92 10.36
C GLY A 545 -10.51 -10.23 11.46
N SER A 546 -11.64 -9.68 11.04
CA SER A 546 -12.70 -9.24 11.97
C SER A 546 -13.62 -10.41 12.28
N ASN A 547 -13.81 -10.70 13.57
CA ASN A 547 -14.67 -11.78 14.03
C ASN A 547 -15.83 -11.25 14.86
N SER A 548 -16.96 -11.96 14.86
CA SER A 548 -18.07 -11.62 15.76
C SER A 548 -18.89 -12.82 16.24
N ILE A 549 -19.53 -12.64 17.40
CA ILE A 549 -20.50 -13.58 17.97
C ILE A 549 -21.86 -12.89 18.01
N SER A 550 -22.81 -13.41 17.23
CA SER A 550 -24.15 -12.85 17.04
C SER A 550 -25.22 -13.95 17.16
N THR A 551 -25.02 -14.89 18.08
CA THR A 551 -26.01 -15.91 18.42
C THR A 551 -27.13 -15.30 19.25
N THR A 552 -28.36 -15.79 19.08
CA THR A 552 -29.49 -15.39 19.93
C THR A 552 -29.35 -15.94 21.36
N GLN A 553 -28.73 -17.11 21.50
CA GLN A 553 -28.38 -17.70 22.77
C GLN A 553 -26.99 -17.23 23.20
N ASN A 554 -26.86 -16.78 24.44
CA ASN A 554 -25.56 -16.46 25.03
C ASN A 554 -24.69 -17.72 25.12
N ILE A 555 -23.40 -17.58 24.79
CA ILE A 555 -22.42 -18.66 24.75
C ILE A 555 -21.52 -18.59 25.97
N THR A 556 -21.34 -19.74 26.62
CA THR A 556 -20.33 -19.97 27.65
C THR A 556 -19.22 -20.84 27.09
N THR A 557 -17.97 -20.43 27.26
CA THR A 557 -16.80 -21.21 26.84
C THR A 557 -15.82 -21.43 27.98
N TYR A 558 -15.19 -22.60 28.01
CA TYR A 558 -14.19 -22.93 29.03
C TYR A 558 -12.82 -22.36 28.65
N SER A 559 -12.47 -22.37 27.36
CA SER A 559 -11.21 -21.84 26.86
C SER A 559 -11.44 -20.99 25.60
N LEU A 560 -11.04 -19.73 25.68
CA LEU A 560 -11.08 -18.78 24.58
C LEU A 560 -9.64 -18.41 24.19
N ALA A 561 -9.33 -18.45 22.91
CA ALA A 561 -8.09 -17.89 22.38
C ALA A 561 -8.40 -16.97 21.20
N VAL A 562 -7.83 -15.77 21.21
CA VAL A 562 -7.83 -14.85 20.07
C VAL A 562 -6.37 -14.53 19.80
N THR A 563 -5.76 -15.26 18.87
CA THR A 563 -4.31 -15.20 18.67
C THR A 563 -3.90 -14.08 17.71
N ALA A 564 -4.84 -13.57 16.92
CA ALA A 564 -4.70 -12.41 16.05
C ALA A 564 -6.08 -11.82 15.69
N GLY A 565 -6.10 -10.74 14.91
CA GLY A 565 -7.34 -10.12 14.43
C GLY A 565 -8.14 -9.40 15.53
N SER A 566 -9.44 -9.23 15.32
CA SER A 566 -10.37 -8.65 16.29
C SER A 566 -11.56 -9.56 16.56
N LEU A 567 -12.15 -9.45 17.75
CA LEU A 567 -13.37 -10.18 18.14
C LEU A 567 -14.38 -9.22 18.78
N ASN A 568 -15.54 -9.07 18.15
CA ASN A 568 -16.71 -8.42 18.74
C ASN A 568 -17.69 -9.48 19.29
N THR A 569 -17.81 -9.57 20.61
CA THR A 569 -18.69 -10.56 21.24
C THR A 569 -20.17 -10.20 21.18
N ASN A 570 -20.52 -8.95 20.83
CA ASN A 570 -21.87 -8.37 20.95
C ASN A 570 -22.55 -8.66 22.30
N GLY A 571 -21.77 -8.79 23.38
CA GLY A 571 -22.28 -9.15 24.72
C GLY A 571 -22.70 -10.61 24.89
N ASN A 572 -22.56 -11.45 23.85
CA ASN A 572 -23.05 -12.83 23.83
C ASN A 572 -22.04 -13.87 24.33
N LEU A 573 -20.88 -13.46 24.88
CA LEU A 573 -19.83 -14.38 25.31
C LEU A 573 -19.51 -14.24 26.80
N ARG A 574 -19.50 -15.37 27.49
CA ARG A 574 -18.91 -15.53 28.82
C ARG A 574 -17.82 -16.60 28.78
N VAL A 575 -16.64 -16.27 29.33
CA VAL A 575 -15.58 -17.26 29.57
C VAL A 575 -15.72 -17.76 31.01
N ASP A 576 -15.95 -19.06 31.16
CA ASP A 576 -16.17 -19.69 32.45
C ASP A 576 -15.29 -20.93 32.56
N ASN A 577 -14.15 -20.78 33.26
CA ASN A 577 -13.22 -21.87 33.55
C ASN A 577 -13.73 -22.77 34.72
N GLY A 578 -14.98 -22.60 35.15
CA GLY A 578 -15.58 -23.21 36.35
C GLY A 578 -16.88 -23.98 36.12
N ALA A 579 -17.15 -24.50 34.91
CA ALA A 579 -18.33 -25.36 34.69
C ALA A 579 -18.24 -26.69 35.48
N ASN A 580 -19.12 -26.89 36.47
CA ASN A 580 -19.25 -28.15 37.22
C ASN A 580 -20.37 -29.05 36.65
N VAL A 581 -20.07 -30.33 36.47
CA VAL A 581 -21.02 -31.45 36.31
C VAL A 581 -21.08 -32.19 37.65
N TYR A 582 -22.27 -32.59 38.11
CA TYR A 582 -22.48 -33.42 39.33
C TYR A 582 -22.35 -32.75 40.72
N GLY A 583 -22.87 -31.53 40.89
CA GLY A 583 -23.44 -31.13 42.20
C GLY A 583 -22.50 -30.77 43.36
N LEU A 584 -21.30 -30.21 43.12
CA LEU A 584 -20.48 -29.57 44.16
C LEU A 584 -20.17 -28.08 43.84
N PRO A 585 -19.89 -27.22 44.85
CA PRO A 585 -19.85 -25.76 44.70
C PRO A 585 -18.65 -25.19 43.93
N VAL A 586 -18.79 -23.92 43.57
CA VAL A 586 -18.19 -23.20 42.43
C VAL A 586 -17.04 -22.28 42.88
N HIS A 587 -15.95 -22.20 42.10
CA HIS A 587 -14.97 -21.10 42.21
C HIS A 587 -15.31 -19.99 41.20
N THR A 588 -15.43 -18.75 41.68
CA THR A 588 -16.02 -17.58 40.99
C THR A 588 -15.01 -16.69 40.24
N GLN A 589 -13.82 -17.18 39.89
CA GLN A 589 -12.74 -16.32 39.40
C GLN A 589 -12.14 -16.77 38.06
N VAL A 590 -11.85 -15.80 37.20
CA VAL A 590 -11.00 -15.95 36.01
C VAL A 590 -9.58 -16.27 36.49
N SER A 591 -9.07 -17.46 36.15
CA SER A 591 -7.75 -17.94 36.63
C SER A 591 -6.59 -17.11 36.06
N SER A 592 -6.68 -16.68 34.80
CA SER A 592 -5.74 -15.75 34.18
C SER A 592 -6.32 -15.13 32.90
N VAL A 593 -5.91 -13.89 32.59
CA VAL A 593 -6.10 -13.24 31.29
C VAL A 593 -4.72 -12.93 30.76
N ALA A 594 -4.28 -13.64 29.72
CA ALA A 594 -2.98 -13.41 29.09
C ALA A 594 -3.16 -12.59 27.82
N VAL A 595 -2.70 -11.34 27.83
CA VAL A 595 -2.59 -10.50 26.62
C VAL A 595 -1.16 -10.59 26.13
N THR A 596 -0.93 -11.41 25.10
CA THR A 596 0.43 -11.72 24.60
C THR A 596 0.96 -10.68 23.60
N ALA A 597 0.09 -9.82 23.05
CA ALA A 597 0.44 -8.67 22.22
C ALA A 597 -0.69 -7.63 22.22
N MET A 598 -0.36 -6.34 22.14
CA MET A 598 -1.34 -5.27 21.89
C MET A 598 -1.25 -4.84 20.42
N GLY A 599 -2.40 -4.62 19.77
CA GLY A 599 -2.42 -4.01 18.44
C GLY A 599 -1.89 -2.58 18.48
N SER A 600 -1.30 -2.09 17.38
CA SER A 600 -0.64 -0.78 17.28
C SER A 600 -1.54 0.43 17.57
N ASN A 601 -2.86 0.23 17.65
CA ASN A 601 -3.85 1.27 17.93
C ASN A 601 -4.27 1.36 19.41
N TYR A 602 -3.71 0.52 20.29
CA TYR A 602 -3.99 0.59 21.73
C TYR A 602 -2.88 1.38 22.44
N SER A 603 -3.20 2.61 22.86
CA SER A 603 -2.31 3.48 23.64
C SER A 603 -2.42 3.26 25.16
N VAL A 604 -3.32 2.39 25.61
CA VAL A 604 -3.60 2.09 27.02
C VAL A 604 -3.70 0.57 27.19
N ALA A 605 -3.03 0.03 28.21
CA ALA A 605 -3.13 -1.39 28.54
C ALA A 605 -4.57 -1.76 28.95
N PRO A 606 -5.13 -2.90 28.49
CA PRO A 606 -6.47 -3.32 28.87
C PRO A 606 -6.57 -3.53 30.38
N VAL A 607 -7.60 -2.94 30.99
CA VAL A 607 -7.89 -3.08 32.42
C VAL A 607 -8.85 -4.26 32.61
N VAL A 608 -8.43 -5.27 33.37
CA VAL A 608 -9.32 -6.37 33.79
C VAL A 608 -10.12 -5.90 35.01
N PHE A 609 -11.41 -5.63 34.84
CA PHE A 609 -12.30 -5.35 35.97
C PHE A 609 -12.80 -6.66 36.58
N GLY A 610 -12.45 -6.91 37.85
CA GLY A 610 -13.11 -7.90 38.69
C GLY A 610 -13.74 -7.21 39.89
N SER A 611 -15.07 -7.18 39.96
CA SER A 611 -15.76 -6.73 41.18
C SER A 611 -15.62 -7.82 42.25
N ARG A 612 -14.88 -7.54 43.33
CA ARG A 612 -14.95 -8.36 44.54
C ARG A 612 -16.34 -8.17 45.15
N TYR A 613 -17.19 -9.19 45.12
CA TYR A 613 -18.31 -9.26 46.05
C TYR A 613 -17.79 -9.97 47.31
N SER A 614 -17.53 -9.20 48.36
CA SER A 614 -17.34 -9.75 49.71
C SER A 614 -18.72 -10.17 50.19
N MET A 615 -18.95 -11.47 50.38
CA MET A 615 -20.06 -11.93 51.20
C MET A 615 -19.55 -12.01 52.65
N GLU A 616 -20.12 -11.19 53.53
CA GLU A 616 -20.23 -11.54 54.96
C GLU A 616 -21.18 -12.73 55.13
#